data_AF-A0RXS3-F1
#
_entry.id   AF-A0RXS3-F1
#
_cell.length_a   1.000
_cell.length_b   1.000
_cell.length_c   1.000
_cell.angle_alpha   90.00
_cell.angle_beta   90.00
_cell.angle_gamma   90.00
#
_symmetry.space_group_name_H-M   'P 1'
#
loop_
_entity.id
_entity.type
_entity.pdbx_description
1 polymer ?
#
loop_
_entity_poly.entity_id
_entity_poly.type
_entity_poly.pdbx_seq_one_letter_code
_entity_poly.pdbx_strand_id
1 'polypeptide(L)'
;MNTRLGIALTGFAAVFALLALTPAGASFVPNEGGGPAGYAMAEVVHRDVGGELVSSHTVHNRLVDGGESAIIRGTFVAPLAADDKPTLLCISDRLHSSIVGDIESALTARFSPFSTFAPALNTCIMADIDTNTSGVAIMNATFAGGTNLLTGQTINSVLVCDTSHPSTTLQTCATAGSIFASVEIPPETIMTGDTVDIAYVFDLTSDTY
;
A
#
# COMPACT_ATOMS: atom_id res chain seq x y z
N MET A 1 -45.64 -30.64 35.52
CA MET A 1 -44.18 -30.76 35.69
C MET A 1 -43.52 -29.86 34.67
N ASN A 2 -42.80 -28.83 35.16
CA ASN A 2 -42.00 -27.87 34.40
C ASN A 2 -40.68 -28.46 33.96
N THR A 3 -40.18 -28.09 32.77
CA THR A 3 -38.77 -27.77 32.42
C THR A 3 -38.61 -27.70 30.89
N ARG A 4 -37.82 -26.86 30.23
CA ARG A 4 -37.20 -25.52 30.44
C ARG A 4 -36.67 -25.14 29.05
N LEU A 5 -36.72 -23.85 28.69
CA LEU A 5 -36.11 -23.25 27.50
C LEU A 5 -34.58 -23.48 27.46
N GLY A 6 -34.04 -23.77 26.26
CA GLY A 6 -32.62 -23.65 25.95
C GLY A 6 -32.35 -22.41 25.08
N ILE A 7 -31.54 -21.49 25.59
CA ILE A 7 -31.04 -20.30 24.88
C ILE A 7 -29.51 -20.40 24.82
N ALA A 8 -28.94 -19.78 23.78
CA ALA A 8 -27.58 -19.29 23.61
C ALA A 8 -26.57 -20.22 22.94
N LEU A 9 -26.52 -20.14 21.60
CA LEU A 9 -25.37 -20.58 20.80
C LEU A 9 -25.07 -19.57 19.67
N THR A 10 -24.95 -18.27 19.98
CA THR A 10 -24.67 -17.20 18.99
C THR A 10 -23.47 -16.32 19.35
N GLY A 11 -22.60 -16.75 20.27
CA GLY A 11 -21.52 -15.91 20.81
C GLY A 11 -20.15 -15.98 20.11
N PHE A 12 -19.90 -16.93 19.22
CA PHE A 12 -18.52 -17.20 18.74
C PHE A 12 -18.17 -16.63 17.35
N ALA A 13 -19.14 -16.21 16.54
CA ALA A 13 -18.85 -15.70 15.20
C ALA A 13 -18.23 -14.28 15.21
N ALA A 14 -18.53 -13.47 16.23
CA ALA A 14 -18.05 -12.08 16.28
C ALA A 14 -16.54 -11.96 16.54
N VAL A 15 -15.92 -12.96 17.18
CA VAL A 15 -14.48 -12.89 17.54
C VAL A 15 -13.58 -13.13 16.32
N PHE A 16 -13.99 -14.00 15.39
CA PHE A 16 -13.24 -14.22 14.15
C PHE A 16 -13.35 -13.04 13.17
N ALA A 17 -14.49 -12.35 13.14
CA ALA A 17 -14.66 -11.14 12.32
C ALA A 17 -13.76 -9.99 12.81
N LEU A 18 -13.53 -9.87 14.12
CA LEU A 18 -12.60 -8.88 14.70
C LEU A 18 -11.12 -9.22 14.44
N LEU A 19 -10.76 -10.51 14.44
CA LEU A 19 -9.39 -10.94 14.10
C LEU A 19 -9.05 -10.85 12.61
N ALA A 20 -10.07 -10.87 11.74
CA ALA A 20 -9.91 -10.65 10.28
C ALA A 20 -9.85 -9.16 9.90
N LEU A 21 -10.10 -8.27 10.85
CA LEU A 21 -10.05 -6.81 10.69
C LEU A 21 -8.94 -6.15 11.53
N THR A 22 -8.34 -6.87 12.46
CA THR A 22 -7.01 -6.47 12.94
C THR A 22 -6.05 -6.72 11.78
N PRO A 23 -5.36 -5.69 11.27
CA PRO A 23 -4.21 -5.88 10.38
C PRO A 23 -3.39 -7.01 10.98
N ALA A 24 -2.94 -7.96 10.16
CA ALA A 24 -2.06 -9.02 10.65
C ALA A 24 -0.81 -8.30 11.12
N GLY A 25 -0.81 -7.90 12.40
CA GLY A 25 0.20 -7.04 12.97
C GLY A 25 1.49 -7.76 12.68
N ALA A 26 2.26 -7.22 11.74
CA ALA A 26 3.62 -7.62 11.53
C ALA A 26 4.19 -7.54 12.93
N SER A 27 4.44 -8.70 13.54
CA SER A 27 5.11 -8.74 14.81
C SER A 27 6.46 -8.15 14.46
N PHE A 28 6.62 -6.87 14.79
CA PHE A 28 7.90 -6.19 14.88
C PHE A 28 8.63 -6.91 16.00
N VAL A 29 9.01 -8.17 15.79
CA VAL A 29 10.02 -8.82 16.59
C VAL A 29 11.23 -7.94 16.35
N PRO A 30 11.70 -7.19 17.37
CA PRO A 30 12.91 -6.41 17.24
C PRO A 30 13.95 -7.39 16.71
N ASN A 31 14.60 -7.02 15.61
CA ASN A 31 15.58 -7.90 15.02
C ASN A 31 16.72 -8.06 16.02
N GLU A 32 16.69 -9.11 16.85
CA GLU A 32 17.75 -9.40 17.83
C GLU A 32 19.11 -9.66 17.14
N GLY A 33 19.13 -9.76 15.81
CA GLY A 33 20.31 -9.86 14.97
C GLY A 33 20.86 -8.54 14.40
N GLY A 34 20.32 -7.37 14.75
CA GLY A 34 20.88 -6.07 14.33
C GLY A 34 20.91 -5.82 12.82
N GLY A 35 20.08 -6.52 12.04
CA GLY A 35 19.86 -6.20 10.63
C GLY A 35 19.04 -4.90 10.50
N PRO A 36 19.15 -4.19 9.37
CA PRO A 36 18.49 -2.91 9.16
C PRO A 36 16.98 -3.06 9.38
N ALA A 37 16.42 -2.33 10.34
CA ALA A 37 14.99 -2.18 10.48
C ALA A 37 14.45 -1.55 9.18
N GLY A 38 13.52 -2.23 8.52
CA GLY A 38 12.89 -1.69 7.32
C GLY A 38 12.06 -0.47 7.70
N TYR A 39 12.43 0.71 7.19
CA TYR A 39 11.72 1.97 7.45
C TYR A 39 10.30 2.01 6.84
N ALA A 40 9.95 1.06 5.97
CA ALA A 40 8.59 0.93 5.48
C ALA A 40 8.22 -0.50 5.04
N MET A 41 6.91 -0.74 4.97
CA MET A 41 6.31 -1.96 4.44
C MET A 41 4.95 -1.63 3.82
N ALA A 42 4.48 -2.47 2.89
CA ALA A 42 3.09 -2.47 2.49
C ALA A 42 2.43 -3.78 2.89
N GLU A 43 1.24 -3.69 3.46
CA GLU A 43 0.29 -4.77 3.57
C GLU A 43 -0.70 -4.66 2.41
N VAL A 44 -0.92 -5.77 1.72
CA VAL A 44 -1.84 -5.88 0.58
C VAL A 44 -2.83 -6.99 0.89
N VAL A 45 -4.11 -6.65 0.89
CA VAL A 45 -5.21 -7.55 1.26
C VAL A 45 -6.18 -7.62 0.09
N HIS A 46 -6.27 -8.78 -0.55
CA HIS A 46 -7.20 -9.04 -1.64
C HIS A 46 -8.47 -9.69 -1.08
N ARG A 47 -9.62 -9.10 -1.38
CA ARG A 47 -10.95 -9.64 -1.06
C ARG A 47 -11.76 -9.86 -2.33
N ASP A 48 -12.54 -10.93 -2.34
CA ASP A 48 -13.47 -11.17 -3.44
C ASP A 48 -14.71 -10.27 -3.34
N VAL A 49 -15.59 -10.37 -4.33
CA VAL A 49 -16.88 -9.65 -4.36
C VAL A 49 -17.81 -9.95 -3.16
N GLY A 50 -17.61 -11.07 -2.47
CA GLY A 50 -18.33 -11.42 -1.24
C GLY A 50 -17.74 -10.80 0.03
N GLY A 51 -16.57 -10.14 -0.10
CA GLY A 51 -15.77 -9.61 1.00
C GLY A 51 -14.91 -10.68 1.69
N GLU A 52 -14.87 -11.90 1.16
CA GLU A 52 -14.04 -12.98 1.68
C GLU A 52 -12.57 -12.69 1.36
N LEU A 53 -11.69 -12.97 2.32
CA LEU A 53 -10.25 -12.80 2.15
C LEU A 53 -9.70 -13.84 1.18
N VAL A 54 -9.17 -13.39 0.05
CA VAL A 54 -8.53 -14.25 -0.96
C VAL A 54 -7.04 -14.42 -0.65
N SER A 55 -6.35 -13.31 -0.39
CA SER A 55 -4.93 -13.30 -0.04
C SER A 55 -4.56 -12.10 0.84
N SER A 56 -3.46 -12.24 1.57
CA SER A 56 -2.86 -11.16 2.37
C SER A 56 -1.34 -11.32 2.34
N HIS A 57 -0.66 -10.22 2.03
CA HIS A 57 0.79 -10.17 1.90
C HIS A 57 1.35 -8.95 2.61
N THR A 58 2.44 -9.14 3.35
CA THR A 58 3.27 -8.04 3.84
C THR A 58 4.58 -8.08 3.08
N VAL A 59 4.91 -6.98 2.44
CA VAL A 59 6.08 -6.85 1.56
C VAL A 59 6.90 -5.62 1.93
N HIS A 60 8.21 -5.77 1.86
CA HIS A 60 9.11 -4.64 2.08
C HIS A 60 9.12 -3.71 0.88
N ASN A 61 9.19 -2.42 1.15
CA ASN A 61 9.35 -1.44 0.11
C ASN A 61 10.82 -1.34 -0.33
N ARG A 62 11.01 -0.79 -1.51
CA ARG A 62 12.27 -0.19 -1.91
C ARG A 62 12.06 1.31 -2.04
N LEU A 63 12.81 2.07 -1.24
CA LEU A 63 12.95 3.50 -1.41
C LEU A 63 13.73 3.78 -2.70
N VAL A 64 13.24 4.73 -3.49
CA VAL A 64 14.01 5.30 -4.60
C VAL A 64 14.86 6.46 -4.09
N ASP A 65 15.89 6.88 -4.81
CA ASP A 65 16.82 7.93 -4.35
C ASP A 65 16.08 9.24 -4.03
N GLY A 66 15.01 9.56 -4.75
CA GLY A 66 14.12 10.69 -4.52
C GLY A 66 13.37 10.57 -3.18
N GLY A 67 12.92 9.36 -2.84
CA GLY A 67 12.33 9.06 -1.53
C GLY A 67 13.34 9.16 -0.40
N GLU A 68 14.55 8.64 -0.58
CA GLU A 68 15.65 8.78 0.40
C GLU A 68 16.00 10.26 0.62
N SER A 69 16.15 11.02 -0.46
CA SER A 69 16.38 12.47 -0.41
C SER A 69 15.26 13.21 0.31
N ALA A 70 14.00 12.85 0.07
CA ALA A 70 12.86 13.43 0.78
C ALA A 70 12.91 13.12 2.29
N ILE A 71 13.25 11.90 2.68
CA ILE A 71 13.43 11.52 4.09
C ILE A 71 14.56 12.33 4.72
N ILE A 72 15.75 12.34 4.11
CA ILE A 72 16.92 13.08 4.63
C ILE A 72 16.59 14.57 4.77
N ARG A 73 15.96 15.17 3.76
CA ARG A 73 15.58 16.58 3.79
C ARG A 73 14.57 16.85 4.89
N GLY A 74 13.52 16.04 4.97
CA GLY A 74 12.45 16.14 5.97
C GLY A 74 12.95 16.01 7.41
N THR A 75 13.95 15.15 7.65
CA THR A 75 14.50 14.89 8.98
C THR A 75 15.57 15.90 9.39
N PHE A 76 16.49 16.27 8.49
CA PHE A 76 17.71 16.99 8.86
C PHE A 76 17.80 18.43 8.37
N VAL A 77 17.02 18.81 7.35
CA VAL A 77 17.15 20.13 6.71
C VAL A 77 15.96 21.02 7.07
N ALA A 78 14.76 20.62 6.69
CA ALA A 78 13.54 21.37 6.91
C ALA A 78 12.31 20.45 6.73
N PRO A 79 11.16 20.77 7.35
CA PRO A 79 9.93 20.06 7.08
C PRO A 79 9.62 20.01 5.58
N LEU A 80 9.18 18.84 5.08
CA LEU A 80 8.76 18.69 3.70
C LEU A 80 7.56 19.61 3.40
N ALA A 81 7.58 20.22 2.21
CA ALA A 81 6.44 20.95 1.69
C ALA A 81 5.23 20.01 1.55
N ALA A 82 4.02 20.55 1.57
CA ALA A 82 2.81 19.72 1.59
C ALA A 82 2.69 18.82 0.34
N ASP A 83 3.18 19.31 -0.78
CA ASP A 83 3.18 18.70 -2.09
C ASP A 83 4.34 17.71 -2.32
N ASP A 84 5.42 17.83 -1.54
CA ASP A 84 6.54 16.87 -1.49
C ASP A 84 6.24 15.63 -0.62
N LYS A 85 5.12 15.62 0.11
CA LYS A 85 4.77 14.50 0.98
C LYS A 85 4.20 13.35 0.16
N PRO A 86 4.56 12.09 0.47
CA PRO A 86 3.90 10.94 -0.13
C PRO A 86 2.44 10.93 0.32
N THR A 87 1.52 11.09 -0.63
CA THR A 87 0.07 11.14 -0.37
C THR A 87 -0.74 10.32 -1.36
N LEU A 88 -0.09 9.74 -2.37
CA LEU A 88 -0.73 8.98 -3.45
C LEU A 88 -0.22 7.54 -3.46
N LEU A 89 -1.15 6.59 -3.56
CA LEU A 89 -0.86 5.18 -3.82
C LEU A 89 -1.29 4.84 -5.25
N CYS A 90 -0.42 4.19 -6.02
CA CYS A 90 -0.71 3.75 -7.38
C CYS A 90 -0.47 2.25 -7.55
N ILE A 91 -1.33 1.58 -8.32
CA ILE A 91 -1.16 0.17 -8.70
C ILE A 91 -0.64 0.05 -10.14
N SER A 92 0.14 -0.99 -10.41
CA SER A 92 0.72 -1.23 -11.73
C SER A 92 0.92 -2.73 -12.02
N ASP A 93 0.87 -3.10 -13.30
CA ASP A 93 1.20 -4.44 -13.81
C ASP A 93 2.69 -4.61 -14.10
N ARG A 94 3.51 -3.63 -13.74
CA ARG A 94 4.95 -3.63 -13.97
C ARG A 94 5.68 -4.37 -12.84
N LEU A 95 6.63 -5.21 -13.20
CA LEU A 95 7.52 -5.89 -12.25
C LEU A 95 8.69 -4.99 -11.83
N HIS A 96 9.08 -5.08 -10.56
CA HIS A 96 10.15 -4.28 -9.97
C HIS A 96 11.55 -4.77 -10.38
N SER A 97 11.73 -6.07 -10.61
CA SER A 97 13.01 -6.69 -11.00
C SER A 97 13.65 -6.14 -12.29
N SER A 98 12.93 -5.32 -13.06
CA SER A 98 13.41 -4.65 -14.28
C SER A 98 14.31 -3.43 -14.01
N ILE A 99 14.47 -2.98 -12.76
CA ILE A 99 14.88 -1.60 -12.42
C ILE A 99 16.34 -1.43 -11.97
N VAL A 100 17.11 -2.52 -11.89
CA VAL A 100 18.51 -2.42 -11.47
C VAL A 100 19.35 -1.71 -12.53
N GLY A 101 19.82 -0.49 -12.22
CA GLY A 101 20.79 0.26 -13.03
C GLY A 101 20.25 1.47 -13.79
N ASP A 102 18.97 1.84 -13.61
CA ASP A 102 18.39 3.01 -14.27
C ASP A 102 18.58 4.30 -13.45
N ILE A 103 18.67 5.41 -14.17
CA ILE A 103 18.54 6.77 -13.64
C ILE A 103 17.08 7.05 -13.25
N GLU A 104 16.85 7.76 -12.14
CA GLU A 104 15.52 7.99 -11.55
C GLU A 104 14.44 8.47 -12.52
N SER A 105 14.81 9.34 -13.46
CA SER A 105 13.87 9.88 -14.47
C SER A 105 13.26 8.79 -15.37
N ALA A 106 13.89 7.63 -15.47
CA ALA A 106 13.36 6.49 -16.23
C ALA A 106 12.40 5.62 -15.39
N LEU A 107 12.44 5.71 -14.05
CA LEU A 107 11.63 4.88 -13.16
C LEU A 107 10.14 5.19 -13.32
N THR A 108 9.80 6.47 -13.37
CA THR A 108 8.39 6.91 -13.43
C THR A 108 7.69 6.43 -14.71
N ALA A 109 8.42 6.45 -15.84
CA ALA A 109 7.91 5.92 -17.10
C ALA A 109 7.81 4.38 -17.08
N ARG A 110 8.78 3.69 -16.45
CA ARG A 110 8.78 2.21 -16.38
C ARG A 110 7.67 1.63 -15.54
N PHE A 111 7.28 2.32 -14.48
CA PHE A 111 6.15 1.91 -13.64
C PHE A 111 4.79 2.37 -14.17
N SER A 112 4.75 3.12 -15.27
CA SER A 112 3.49 3.44 -15.92
C SER A 112 2.81 2.13 -16.38
N PRO A 113 1.58 1.87 -15.94
CA PRO A 113 0.88 0.63 -16.27
C PRO A 113 0.66 0.54 -17.78
N PHE A 114 0.60 -0.68 -18.32
CA PHE A 114 0.23 -0.84 -19.73
C PHE A 114 -1.20 -0.35 -19.97
N SER A 115 -1.50 0.13 -21.18
CA SER A 115 -2.87 0.56 -21.53
C SER A 115 -3.89 -0.58 -21.46
N THR A 116 -3.44 -1.84 -21.55
CA THR A 116 -4.26 -3.03 -21.36
C THR A 116 -4.61 -3.31 -19.90
N PHE A 117 -3.88 -2.72 -18.95
CA PHE A 117 -4.17 -2.83 -17.52
C PHE A 117 -5.32 -1.92 -17.11
N ALA A 118 -5.29 -0.67 -17.57
CA ALA A 118 -6.22 0.36 -17.10
C ALA A 118 -6.35 1.51 -18.14
N PRO A 119 -7.02 1.30 -19.29
CA PRO A 119 -7.13 2.32 -20.31
C PRO A 119 -7.99 3.47 -19.79
N ALA A 120 -7.34 4.60 -19.53
CA ALA A 120 -7.95 5.82 -19.01
C ALA A 120 -8.60 5.72 -17.61
N LEU A 121 -8.35 4.63 -16.85
CA LEU A 121 -8.82 4.50 -15.48
C LEU A 121 -7.82 5.11 -14.49
N ASN A 122 -8.32 5.59 -13.35
CA ASN A 122 -7.46 6.06 -12.28
C ASN A 122 -6.89 4.87 -11.49
N THR A 123 -5.65 4.51 -11.80
CA THR A 123 -4.86 3.50 -11.08
C THR A 123 -4.19 4.06 -9.83
N CYS A 124 -4.34 5.35 -9.55
CA CYS A 124 -3.84 6.01 -8.36
C CYS A 124 -4.98 6.57 -7.52
N ILE A 125 -4.83 6.50 -6.20
CA ILE A 125 -5.79 6.98 -5.20
C ILE A 125 -5.03 7.83 -4.18
N MET A 126 -5.60 8.99 -3.84
CA MET A 126 -5.14 9.80 -2.70
C MET A 126 -5.38 8.98 -1.44
N ALA A 127 -4.31 8.63 -0.73
CA ALA A 127 -4.40 7.78 0.43
C ALA A 127 -5.08 8.50 1.60
N ASP A 128 -5.81 7.73 2.40
CA ASP A 128 -6.18 8.16 3.75
C ASP A 128 -4.98 7.97 4.66
N ILE A 129 -4.49 9.05 5.26
CA ILE A 129 -3.21 9.07 5.99
C ILE A 129 -3.49 9.18 7.49
N ASP A 130 -3.21 8.10 8.21
CA ASP A 130 -3.24 8.06 9.66
C ASP A 130 -1.85 8.39 10.24
N THR A 131 -1.80 9.41 11.11
CA THR A 131 -0.60 9.84 11.85
C THR A 131 -0.84 9.89 13.36
N ASN A 132 -1.88 9.20 13.85
CA ASN A 132 -2.23 9.16 15.27
C ASN A 132 -1.18 8.44 16.12
N THR A 133 -0.33 7.61 15.50
CA THR A 133 0.79 6.96 16.15
C THR A 133 2.06 7.78 15.93
N SER A 134 2.70 8.21 17.02
CA SER A 134 3.92 9.02 16.93
C SER A 134 5.03 8.29 16.18
N GLY A 135 5.62 8.96 15.18
CA GLY A 135 6.71 8.41 14.37
C GLY A 135 6.29 7.42 13.30
N VAL A 136 5.00 7.11 13.19
CA VAL A 136 4.43 6.20 12.18
C VAL A 136 3.41 6.95 11.34
N ALA A 137 3.48 6.76 10.02
CA ALA A 137 2.46 7.18 9.08
C ALA A 137 1.92 5.97 8.32
N ILE A 138 0.60 5.82 8.29
CA ILE A 138 -0.09 4.73 7.59
C ILE A 138 -0.93 5.32 6.47
N MET A 139 -0.63 4.93 5.23
CA MET A 139 -1.35 5.35 4.04
C MET A 139 -2.25 4.22 3.58
N ASN A 140 -3.57 4.45 3.53
CA ASN A 140 -4.55 3.45 3.13
C ASN A 140 -5.22 3.81 1.80
N ALA A 141 -5.36 2.83 0.91
CA ALA A 141 -6.17 2.95 -0.29
C ALA A 141 -6.80 1.61 -0.68
N THR A 142 -8.02 1.66 -1.22
CA THR A 142 -8.73 0.48 -1.72
C THR A 142 -8.92 0.60 -3.23
N PHE A 143 -8.44 -0.40 -3.97
CA PHE A 143 -8.58 -0.50 -5.41
C PHE A 143 -9.61 -1.57 -5.75
N ALA A 144 -10.38 -1.39 -6.83
CA ALA A 144 -11.39 -2.35 -7.25
C ALA A 144 -11.30 -2.71 -8.73
N GLY A 145 -11.46 -4.00 -9.04
CA GLY A 145 -11.51 -4.52 -10.40
C GLY A 145 -12.72 -3.98 -11.17
N GLY A 146 -12.48 -3.44 -12.36
CA GLY A 146 -13.47 -2.72 -13.17
C GLY A 146 -13.59 -1.22 -12.84
N THR A 147 -12.93 -0.73 -11.78
CA THR A 147 -12.91 0.69 -11.41
C THR A 147 -11.53 1.30 -11.59
N ASN A 148 -10.50 0.74 -10.94
CA ASN A 148 -9.14 1.27 -10.98
C ASN A 148 -8.26 0.56 -12.02
N LEU A 149 -8.63 -0.66 -12.37
CA LEU A 149 -8.00 -1.51 -13.37
C LEU A 149 -9.09 -2.30 -14.10
N LEU A 150 -8.79 -2.83 -15.28
CA LEU A 150 -9.72 -3.73 -15.98
C LEU A 150 -9.85 -5.06 -15.22
N THR A 151 -11.00 -5.69 -15.37
CA THR A 151 -11.26 -7.04 -14.84
C THR A 151 -10.27 -8.06 -15.37
N GLY A 152 -9.80 -8.94 -14.48
CA GLY A 152 -8.89 -10.03 -14.80
C GLY A 152 -7.45 -9.56 -15.03
N GLN A 153 -7.13 -8.31 -14.71
CA GLN A 153 -5.77 -7.79 -14.76
C GLN A 153 -5.03 -8.12 -13.46
N THR A 154 -3.71 -8.20 -13.58
CA THR A 154 -2.82 -8.58 -12.49
C THR A 154 -2.05 -7.37 -11.97
N ILE A 155 -2.10 -7.12 -10.67
CA ILE A 155 -1.26 -6.14 -10.00
C ILE A 155 0.06 -6.81 -9.62
N ASN A 156 1.17 -6.18 -9.99
CA ASN A 156 2.53 -6.66 -9.72
C ASN A 156 3.31 -5.70 -8.83
N SER A 157 2.92 -4.43 -8.79
CA SER A 157 3.56 -3.45 -7.92
C SER A 157 2.61 -2.37 -7.43
N VAL A 158 3.00 -1.79 -6.30
CA VAL A 158 2.40 -0.61 -5.69
C VAL A 158 3.47 0.48 -5.64
N LEU A 159 3.10 1.70 -5.97
CA LEU A 159 3.97 2.87 -5.88
C LEU A 159 3.41 3.83 -4.86
N VAL A 160 4.31 4.44 -4.11
CA VAL A 160 4.02 5.54 -3.20
C VAL A 160 4.59 6.80 -3.82
N CYS A 161 3.76 7.81 -3.98
CA CYS A 161 4.12 8.99 -4.75
C CYS A 161 3.67 10.27 -4.03
N ASP A 162 4.42 11.33 -4.28
CA ASP A 162 4.01 12.67 -3.89
C ASP A 162 2.97 13.23 -4.85
N THR A 163 2.54 14.46 -4.58
CA THR A 163 1.59 15.19 -5.43
C THR A 163 2.13 16.54 -5.85
N SER A 164 3.44 16.62 -6.11
CA SER A 164 4.12 17.86 -6.48
C SER A 164 3.64 18.42 -7.83
N HIS A 165 3.01 17.59 -8.65
CA HIS A 165 2.40 17.95 -9.93
C HIS A 165 0.91 17.61 -9.91
N PRO A 166 0.06 18.38 -9.20
CA PRO A 166 -1.34 18.04 -9.01
C PRO A 166 -2.04 17.88 -10.36
N SER A 167 -2.50 16.67 -10.63
CA SER A 167 -3.23 16.31 -11.84
C SER A 167 -4.61 15.79 -11.49
N THR A 168 -5.57 16.09 -12.36
CA THR A 168 -6.91 15.48 -12.29
C THR A 168 -6.91 14.05 -12.84
N THR A 169 -5.86 13.65 -13.55
CA THR A 169 -5.66 12.28 -14.06
C THR A 169 -4.72 11.51 -13.13
N LEU A 170 -5.30 10.68 -12.28
CA LEU A 170 -4.58 9.88 -11.28
C LEU A 170 -4.26 8.49 -11.85
N GLN A 171 -3.47 8.45 -12.92
CA GLN A 171 -3.14 7.22 -13.66
C GLN A 171 -1.70 6.74 -13.47
N THR A 172 -0.81 7.66 -13.11
CA THR A 172 0.60 7.34 -12.90
C THR A 172 1.17 8.32 -11.90
N CYS A 173 2.28 7.93 -11.28
CA CYS A 173 3.07 8.90 -10.53
C CYS A 173 3.64 9.98 -11.46
N ALA A 174 3.99 9.65 -12.71
CA ALA A 174 4.56 10.63 -13.65
C ALA A 174 3.64 11.81 -13.93
N THR A 175 2.33 11.60 -13.85
CA THR A 175 1.34 12.66 -14.03
C THR A 175 1.02 13.41 -12.74
N ALA A 176 1.28 12.83 -11.57
CA ALA A 176 0.89 13.40 -10.28
C ALA A 176 2.06 14.01 -9.48
N GLY A 177 3.29 13.53 -9.69
CA GLY A 177 4.39 13.79 -8.78
C GLY A 177 5.65 12.98 -9.05
N SER A 178 6.46 12.80 -8.03
CA SER A 178 7.63 11.92 -8.03
C SER A 178 7.33 10.62 -7.28
N ILE A 179 8.05 9.55 -7.62
CA ILE A 179 8.00 8.30 -6.86
C ILE A 179 8.81 8.49 -5.58
N PHE A 180 8.21 8.12 -4.45
CA PHE A 180 8.85 8.06 -3.15
C PHE A 180 9.33 6.64 -2.82
N ALA A 181 8.46 5.65 -3.06
CA ALA A 181 8.78 4.25 -2.86
C ALA A 181 8.09 3.38 -3.91
N SER A 182 8.65 2.20 -4.12
CA SER A 182 8.02 1.16 -4.90
C SER A 182 8.01 -0.14 -4.12
N VAL A 183 6.96 -0.92 -4.29
CA VAL A 183 6.73 -2.16 -3.57
C VAL A 183 6.36 -3.22 -4.62
N GLU A 184 7.18 -4.26 -4.72
CA GLU A 184 6.83 -5.44 -5.50
C GLU A 184 5.91 -6.32 -4.65
N ILE A 185 4.79 -6.73 -5.23
CA ILE A 185 3.84 -7.62 -4.56
C ILE A 185 3.79 -8.95 -5.31
N PRO A 186 3.44 -10.06 -4.64
CA PRO A 186 3.03 -11.26 -5.36
C PRO A 186 1.96 -10.91 -6.41
N PRO A 187 2.02 -11.50 -7.63
CA PRO A 187 1.05 -11.19 -8.67
C PRO A 187 -0.39 -11.51 -8.24
N GLU A 188 -1.25 -10.49 -8.19
CA GLU A 188 -2.65 -10.61 -7.75
C GLU A 188 -3.60 -10.30 -8.91
N THR A 189 -4.38 -11.29 -9.35
CA THR A 189 -5.37 -11.09 -10.43
C THR A 189 -6.71 -10.68 -9.85
N ILE A 190 -7.21 -9.52 -10.27
CA ILE A 190 -8.39 -8.89 -9.67
C ILE A 190 -9.58 -9.03 -10.61
N MET A 191 -10.63 -9.72 -10.18
CA MET A 191 -11.87 -9.89 -10.94
C MET A 191 -12.83 -8.72 -10.72
N THR A 192 -13.96 -8.74 -11.41
CA THR A 192 -14.98 -7.70 -11.25
C THR A 192 -15.57 -7.76 -9.85
N GLY A 193 -15.53 -6.65 -9.13
CA GLY A 193 -16.09 -6.54 -7.79
C GLY A 193 -15.14 -6.99 -6.68
N ASP A 194 -14.00 -7.60 -7.02
CA ASP A 194 -12.92 -7.83 -6.08
C ASP A 194 -12.27 -6.50 -5.67
N THR A 195 -11.75 -6.46 -4.46
CA THR A 195 -11.05 -5.30 -3.91
C THR A 195 -9.65 -5.65 -3.42
N VAL A 196 -8.74 -4.69 -3.53
CA VAL A 196 -7.39 -4.77 -2.97
C VAL A 196 -7.20 -3.59 -2.03
N ASP A 197 -7.17 -3.88 -0.74
CA ASP A 197 -6.84 -2.90 0.30
C ASP A 197 -5.32 -2.87 0.46
N ILE A 198 -4.75 -1.68 0.39
CA ILE A 198 -3.31 -1.45 0.54
C ILE A 198 -3.11 -0.52 1.74
N ALA A 199 -2.33 -0.98 2.71
CA ALA A 199 -1.84 -0.18 3.82
C ALA A 199 -0.32 -0.07 3.72
N TYR A 200 0.18 1.11 3.34
CA TYR A 200 1.61 1.41 3.34
C TYR A 200 1.99 2.07 4.65
N VAL A 201 2.86 1.42 5.42
CA VAL A 201 3.33 1.88 6.72
C VAL A 201 4.74 2.42 6.55
N PHE A 202 4.95 3.66 6.97
CA PHE A 202 6.26 4.29 7.08
C PHE A 202 6.55 4.57 8.55
N ASP A 203 7.62 3.98 9.07
CA ASP A 203 8.02 4.08 10.47
C ASP A 203 9.39 4.74 10.58
N LEU A 204 9.42 5.91 11.21
CA LEU A 204 10.61 6.69 11.50
C LEU A 204 11.06 6.55 12.96
N THR A 205 10.39 5.72 13.76
CA THR A 205 10.84 5.46 15.12
C THR A 205 12.18 4.73 15.06
N SER A 206 13.23 5.35 15.61
CA SER A 206 14.44 4.60 15.90
C SER A 206 14.15 3.74 17.12
N ASP A 207 14.48 2.45 17.07
CA ASP A 207 14.61 1.66 18.29
C ASP A 207 15.50 2.45 19.25
N THR A 208 14.90 2.89 20.36
CA THR A 208 15.60 3.64 21.39
C THR A 208 16.54 2.66 22.07
N TYR A 209 17.85 2.86 21.88
CA TYR A 209 18.90 2.18 22.65
C TYR A 209 18.87 2.57 24.13
#